data_AF-A0A956ZB94-F1
#
_entry.id   AF-A0A956ZB94-F1
#
_cell.length_a   1.000
_cell.length_b   1.000
_cell.length_c   1.000
_cell.angle_alpha   90.00
_cell.angle_beta   90.00
_cell.angle_gamma   90.00
#
_symmetry.space_group_name_H-M   'P 1'
#
loop_
_entity.id
_entity.type
_entity.pdbx_description
1 polymer ?
#
loop_
_entity_poly.entity_id
_entity_poly.type
_entity_poly.pdbx_seq_one_letter_code
_entity_poly.pdbx_strand_id
1 'polypeptide(L)'
;KRILIPRAKEAREILPESLRDMGAHVDVAPVYQTKKAGKTKTAALKKEISEGRVDVITFTSSSTVRNFLETVGEVPITDGKPVFACIGPVTAKTLTDLGYMAVVVPAEYTAGGLAEAVADYFKDLK
;
A
#
# COMPACT_ATOMS: atom_id res chain seq x y z
N LYS A 1 27.69 -23.60 8.09
CA LYS A 1 27.32 -22.47 8.98
C LYS A 1 25.85 -22.61 9.38
N ARG A 2 25.42 -22.17 10.57
CA ARG A 2 24.00 -22.17 10.99
C ARG A 2 23.44 -20.75 10.97
N ILE A 3 22.24 -20.55 10.43
CA ILE A 3 21.60 -19.23 10.27
C ILE A 3 20.13 -19.33 10.71
N LEU A 4 19.69 -18.41 11.57
CA LEU A 4 18.28 -18.24 11.94
C LEU A 4 17.70 -17.04 11.19
N ILE A 5 16.55 -17.20 10.54
CA ILE A 5 15.86 -16.13 9.79
C ILE A 5 14.50 -15.86 10.45
N PRO A 6 14.42 -14.87 11.37
CA PRO A 6 13.13 -14.39 11.86
C PRO A 6 12.44 -13.56 10.77
N ARG A 7 11.23 -13.95 10.35
CA ARG A 7 10.53 -13.29 9.24
C ARG A 7 9.01 -13.33 9.36
N ALA A 8 8.32 -12.66 8.42
CA ALA A 8 6.88 -12.80 8.27
C ALA A 8 6.51 -14.25 7.95
N LYS A 9 5.34 -14.70 8.42
CA LYS A 9 4.79 -16.03 8.12
C LYS A 9 4.69 -16.31 6.63
N GLU A 10 4.37 -15.30 5.84
CA GLU A 10 4.29 -15.37 4.38
C GLU A 10 5.40 -14.51 3.79
N ALA A 11 6.51 -15.12 3.42
CA ALA A 11 7.63 -14.42 2.82
C ALA A 11 8.40 -15.35 1.85
N ARG A 12 9.07 -14.77 0.84
CA ARG A 12 9.65 -15.51 -0.29
C ARG A 12 10.75 -16.49 0.13
N GLU A 13 10.76 -17.72 -0.35
CA GLU A 13 11.77 -18.73 0.02
C GLU A 13 13.15 -18.56 -0.63
N ILE A 14 13.28 -17.61 -1.57
CA ILE A 14 14.52 -17.33 -2.31
C ILE A 14 15.75 -17.24 -1.40
N LEU A 15 15.69 -16.46 -0.31
CA LEU A 15 16.84 -16.26 0.57
C LEU A 15 17.18 -17.53 1.38
N PRO A 16 16.23 -18.16 2.13
CA PRO A 16 16.49 -19.43 2.80
C PRO A 16 17.03 -20.51 1.87
N GLU A 17 16.45 -20.68 0.68
CA GLU A 17 16.87 -21.67 -0.31
C GLU A 17 18.28 -21.40 -0.81
N SER A 18 18.56 -20.16 -1.24
CA SER A 18 19.89 -19.78 -1.73
C SER A 18 20.99 -20.02 -0.67
N LEU A 19 20.71 -19.75 0.61
CA LEU A 19 21.66 -20.01 1.69
C LEU A 19 21.88 -21.50 1.94
N ARG A 20 20.82 -22.32 1.82
CA ARG A 20 20.93 -23.79 1.93
C ARG A 20 21.76 -24.36 0.78
N ASP A 21 21.56 -23.87 -0.44
CA ASP A 21 22.32 -24.28 -1.63
C ASP A 21 23.83 -23.96 -1.49
N MET A 22 24.18 -22.93 -0.72
CA MET A 22 25.55 -22.60 -0.35
C MET A 22 26.11 -23.42 0.82
N GLY A 23 25.38 -24.43 1.31
CA GLY A 23 25.80 -25.32 2.40
C GLY A 23 25.54 -24.77 3.82
N ALA A 24 24.69 -23.77 3.97
CA ALA A 24 24.24 -23.33 5.29
C ALA A 24 23.06 -24.19 5.79
N HIS A 25 23.03 -24.43 7.10
CA HIS A 25 21.85 -24.93 7.78
C HIS A 25 20.99 -23.73 8.18
N VAL A 26 19.77 -23.64 7.63
CA VAL A 26 18.91 -22.46 7.76
C VAL A 26 17.61 -22.81 8.48
N ASP A 27 17.46 -22.24 9.67
CA ASP A 27 16.26 -22.29 10.50
C ASP A 27 15.40 -21.06 10.20
N VAL A 28 14.16 -21.25 9.72
CA VAL A 28 13.22 -20.16 9.46
C VAL A 28 12.22 -20.06 10.60
N ALA A 29 12.13 -18.90 11.24
CA ALA A 29 11.22 -18.63 12.34
C ALA A 29 10.17 -17.58 11.94
N PRO A 30 8.90 -17.97 11.72
CA PRO A 30 7.81 -17.02 11.56
C PRO A 30 7.57 -16.25 12.86
N VAL A 31 7.88 -14.96 12.90
CA VAL A 31 7.74 -14.12 14.11
C VAL A 31 6.61 -13.09 14.03
N TYR A 32 6.03 -12.87 12.85
CA TYR A 32 4.83 -12.05 12.67
C TYR A 32 4.02 -12.50 11.45
N GLN A 33 2.77 -12.06 11.35
CA GLN A 33 1.94 -12.28 10.17
C GLN A 33 1.16 -11.00 9.84
N THR A 34 1.09 -10.66 8.56
CA THR A 34 0.22 -9.58 8.08
C THR A 34 -1.22 -10.07 8.09
N LYS A 35 -2.12 -9.35 8.74
CA LYS A 35 -3.56 -9.59 8.65
C LYS A 35 -4.24 -8.39 8.01
N LYS A 36 -5.32 -8.65 7.25
CA LYS A 36 -6.20 -7.59 6.78
C LYS A 36 -6.86 -6.90 7.98
N ALA A 37 -7.05 -5.59 7.89
CA ALA A 37 -7.84 -4.87 8.87
C ALA A 37 -9.29 -5.40 8.86
N GLY A 38 -9.91 -5.48 10.04
CA GLY A 38 -11.33 -5.82 10.14
C GLY A 38 -12.22 -4.75 9.49
N LYS A 39 -13.46 -5.12 9.13
CA LYS A 39 -14.42 -4.22 8.45
C LYS A 39 -15.13 -3.23 9.38
N THR A 40 -14.84 -3.24 10.68
CA THR A 40 -15.61 -2.53 11.72
C THR A 40 -15.71 -1.01 11.48
N LYS A 41 -14.71 -0.39 10.83
CA LYS A 41 -14.69 1.05 10.56
C LYS A 41 -15.01 1.43 9.10
N THR A 42 -15.29 0.45 8.24
CA THR A 42 -15.49 0.69 6.80
C THR A 42 -16.66 1.62 6.52
N ALA A 43 -17.79 1.46 7.22
CA ALA A 43 -18.97 2.29 6.99
C ALA A 43 -18.73 3.77 7.35
N ALA A 44 -18.05 4.03 8.46
CA ALA A 44 -17.69 5.39 8.87
C ALA A 44 -16.73 6.05 7.87
N LEU A 45 -15.71 5.32 7.42
CA LEU A 45 -14.78 5.81 6.41
C LEU A 45 -15.50 6.12 5.09
N LYS A 46 -16.38 5.23 4.62
CA LYS A 46 -17.19 5.47 3.41
C LYS A 46 -18.01 6.75 3.52
N LYS A 47 -18.62 6.97 4.68
CA LYS A 47 -19.40 8.18 4.96
C LYS A 47 -18.51 9.43 4.88
N GLU A 48 -17.33 9.41 5.48
CA GLU A 48 -16.37 10.52 5.39
C GLU A 48 -15.93 10.82 3.96
N ILE A 49 -15.66 9.78 3.18
CA ILE A 49 -15.33 9.90 1.75
C ILE A 49 -16.50 10.51 0.98
N SER A 50 -17.72 9.97 1.14
CA SER A 50 -18.90 10.47 0.40
C SER A 50 -19.29 11.89 0.77
N GLU A 51 -19.03 12.32 2.00
CA GLU A 51 -19.29 13.67 2.49
C GLU A 51 -18.13 14.63 2.19
N GLY A 52 -17.17 14.22 1.35
CA GLY A 52 -16.07 15.07 0.87
C GLY A 52 -15.05 15.45 1.93
N ARG A 53 -15.00 14.72 3.07
CA ARG A 53 -14.06 14.99 4.17
C ARG A 53 -12.68 14.37 3.98
N VAL A 54 -12.51 13.57 2.94
CA VAL A 54 -11.23 12.96 2.57
C VAL A 54 -10.78 13.58 1.26
N ASP A 55 -9.77 14.43 1.32
CA ASP A 55 -9.22 15.08 0.12
C ASP A 55 -8.32 14.13 -0.68
N VAL A 56 -7.56 13.28 0.01
CA VAL A 56 -6.57 12.39 -0.61
C VAL A 56 -6.51 11.03 0.09
N ILE A 57 -6.35 9.97 -0.71
CA ILE A 57 -6.01 8.62 -0.23
C ILE A 57 -4.64 8.25 -0.80
N THR A 58 -3.73 7.84 0.08
CA THR A 58 -2.35 7.49 -0.32
C THR A 58 -2.09 5.99 -0.21
N PHE A 59 -1.30 5.45 -1.14
CA PHE A 59 -0.90 4.04 -1.14
C PHE A 59 0.62 3.89 -1.28
N THR A 60 1.21 3.09 -0.38
CA THR A 60 2.65 2.84 -0.33
C THR A 60 3.05 1.47 -0.88
N SER A 61 2.09 0.63 -1.27
CA SER A 61 2.35 -0.62 -1.96
C SER A 61 1.11 -1.18 -2.65
N SER A 62 1.29 -2.01 -3.67
CA SER A 62 0.20 -2.73 -4.34
C SER A 62 -0.68 -3.55 -3.39
N SER A 63 -0.11 -4.12 -2.33
CA SER A 63 -0.88 -4.90 -1.36
C SER A 63 -1.82 -4.00 -0.54
N THR A 64 -1.42 -2.76 -0.22
CA THR A 64 -2.29 -1.79 0.45
C THR A 64 -3.47 -1.39 -0.42
N VAL A 65 -3.28 -1.20 -1.73
CA VAL A 65 -4.37 -0.92 -2.68
C VAL A 65 -5.40 -2.05 -2.69
N ARG A 66 -4.95 -3.29 -2.91
CA ARG A 66 -5.83 -4.47 -2.96
C ARG A 66 -6.58 -4.67 -1.66
N ASN A 67 -5.85 -4.65 -0.53
CA ASN A 67 -6.46 -4.83 0.78
C ASN A 67 -7.48 -3.74 1.09
N PHE A 68 -7.20 -2.49 0.74
CA PHE A 68 -8.11 -1.38 0.92
C PHE A 68 -9.39 -1.55 0.10
N LEU A 69 -9.28 -1.79 -1.21
CA LEU A 69 -10.44 -1.94 -2.09
C LEU A 69 -11.24 -3.23 -1.83
N GLU A 70 -10.62 -4.30 -1.33
CA GLU A 70 -11.36 -5.49 -0.88
C GLU A 70 -12.11 -5.26 0.45
N THR A 71 -11.56 -4.39 1.31
CA THR A 71 -12.13 -4.10 2.63
C THR A 71 -13.21 -3.04 2.56
N VAL A 72 -12.95 -1.98 1.80
CA VAL A 72 -13.85 -0.84 1.60
C VAL A 72 -14.79 -1.11 0.43
N GLY A 73 -14.38 -1.83 -0.60
CA GLY A 73 -15.14 -1.90 -1.85
C GLY A 73 -14.97 -0.62 -2.65
N GLU A 74 -15.96 -0.30 -3.48
CA GLU A 74 -15.97 0.91 -4.28
C GLU A 74 -15.88 2.17 -3.40
N VAL A 75 -14.95 3.04 -3.77
CA VAL A 75 -14.72 4.36 -3.20
C VAL A 75 -15.55 5.37 -3.98
N PRO A 76 -16.55 6.04 -3.35
CA PRO A 76 -17.29 7.10 -4.02
C PRO A 76 -16.37 8.29 -4.28
N ILE A 77 -16.41 8.83 -5.50
CA ILE A 77 -15.70 10.05 -5.86
C ILE A 77 -16.74 11.13 -6.10
N THR A 78 -16.69 12.19 -5.29
CA THR A 78 -17.61 13.34 -5.38
C THR A 78 -16.78 14.59 -5.64
N ASP A 79 -17.12 15.36 -6.67
CA ASP A 79 -16.41 16.60 -7.06
C ASP A 79 -14.89 16.42 -7.21
N GLY A 80 -14.47 15.26 -7.74
CA GLY A 80 -13.06 14.92 -7.93
C GLY A 80 -12.30 14.50 -6.67
N LYS A 81 -12.99 14.28 -5.54
CA LYS A 81 -12.41 13.84 -4.27
C LYS A 81 -12.90 12.45 -3.84
N PRO A 82 -12.05 11.62 -3.21
CA PRO A 82 -10.64 11.87 -2.91
C PRO A 82 -9.76 11.70 -4.16
N VAL A 83 -8.67 12.46 -4.23
CA VAL A 83 -7.59 12.15 -5.18
C VAL A 83 -6.77 10.98 -4.67
N PHE A 84 -6.25 10.15 -5.58
CA PHE A 84 -5.39 9.04 -5.19
C PHE A 84 -3.92 9.37 -5.43
N ALA A 85 -3.09 9.14 -4.42
CA ALA A 85 -1.64 9.27 -4.51
C ALA A 85 -0.96 7.91 -4.31
N CYS A 86 0.01 7.57 -5.15
CA CYS A 86 0.75 6.32 -5.07
C CYS A 86 2.24 6.60 -4.93
N ILE A 87 2.92 5.87 -4.04
CA ILE A 87 4.37 6.06 -3.81
C ILE A 87 5.24 5.81 -5.05
N GLY A 88 4.72 5.10 -6.05
CA GLY A 88 5.48 4.76 -7.25
C GLY A 88 4.63 4.04 -8.32
N PRO A 89 5.23 3.79 -9.50
CA PRO A 89 4.51 3.37 -10.70
C PRO A 89 3.87 1.98 -10.58
N VAL A 90 4.48 1.07 -9.83
CA VAL A 90 3.91 -0.28 -9.62
C VAL A 90 2.62 -0.23 -8.80
N THR A 91 2.59 0.63 -7.77
CA THR A 91 1.39 0.86 -6.96
C THR A 91 0.32 1.58 -7.77
N ALA A 92 0.70 2.60 -8.55
CA ALA A 92 -0.21 3.32 -9.44
C ALA A 92 -0.85 2.38 -10.48
N LYS A 93 -0.06 1.52 -11.11
CA LYS A 93 -0.58 0.50 -12.03
C LYS A 93 -1.59 -0.42 -11.36
N THR A 94 -1.29 -0.87 -10.14
CA THR A 94 -2.23 -1.73 -9.38
C THR A 94 -3.56 -1.04 -9.13
N LEU A 95 -3.53 0.27 -8.83
CA LEU A 95 -4.72 1.07 -8.65
C LEU A 95 -5.52 1.20 -9.97
N THR A 96 -4.83 1.43 -11.08
CA THR A 96 -5.43 1.50 -12.44
C THR A 96 -6.04 0.19 -12.88
N ASP A 97 -5.37 -0.94 -12.64
CA ASP A 97 -5.90 -2.27 -12.91
C ASP A 97 -7.19 -2.57 -12.11
N LEU A 98 -7.45 -1.82 -11.03
CA LEU A 98 -8.63 -1.93 -10.16
C LEU A 98 -9.65 -0.80 -10.38
N GLY A 99 -9.53 -0.04 -11.47
CA GLY A 99 -10.53 0.93 -11.91
C GLY A 99 -10.33 2.36 -11.40
N TYR A 100 -9.21 2.67 -10.75
CA TYR A 100 -8.92 4.00 -10.20
C TYR A 100 -7.63 4.59 -10.78
N MET A 101 -7.57 5.90 -10.95
CA MET A 101 -6.37 6.57 -11.46
C MET A 101 -5.60 7.24 -10.31
N ALA A 102 -4.29 6.98 -10.25
CA ALA A 102 -3.39 7.74 -9.39
C ALA A 102 -3.15 9.12 -10.02
N VAL A 103 -3.58 10.18 -9.34
CA VAL A 103 -3.39 11.57 -9.77
C VAL A 103 -2.01 12.08 -9.36
N VAL A 104 -1.47 11.55 -8.24
CA VAL A 104 -0.17 11.95 -7.71
C VAL A 104 0.75 10.73 -7.64
N VAL A 105 1.91 10.82 -8.28
CA VAL A 105 3.01 9.86 -8.14
C VAL A 105 4.31 10.67 -8.02
N PRO A 106 5.08 10.54 -6.93
CA PRO A 106 6.27 11.34 -6.71
C PRO A 106 7.41 10.91 -7.65
N ALA A 107 8.36 11.82 -7.91
CA ALA A 107 9.58 11.49 -8.64
C ALA A 107 10.51 10.59 -7.80
N GLU A 108 10.57 10.82 -6.49
CA GLU A 108 11.26 9.97 -5.53
C GLU A 108 10.27 9.04 -4.82
N TYR A 109 10.50 7.73 -4.92
CA TYR A 109 9.60 6.70 -4.37
C TYR A 109 9.82 6.46 -2.88
N THR A 110 9.79 7.54 -2.10
CA THR A 110 9.96 7.54 -0.64
C THR A 110 8.70 8.10 0.04
N ALA A 111 8.57 7.88 1.34
CA ALA A 111 7.48 8.48 2.11
C ALA A 111 7.54 10.02 2.09
N GLY A 112 8.75 10.59 2.13
CA GLY A 112 8.98 12.03 2.03
C GLY A 112 8.56 12.57 0.66
N GLY A 113 9.05 11.96 -0.42
CA GLY A 113 8.69 12.35 -1.78
C GLY A 113 7.18 12.27 -2.05
N LEU A 114 6.50 11.24 -1.53
CA LEU A 114 5.04 11.14 -1.62
C LEU A 114 4.33 12.28 -0.86
N ALA A 115 4.79 12.62 0.34
CA ALA A 115 4.20 13.70 1.12
C ALA A 115 4.39 15.06 0.44
N GLU A 116 5.58 15.32 -0.11
CA GLU A 116 5.87 16.54 -0.87
C GLU A 116 5.02 16.65 -2.14
N ALA A 117 4.94 15.58 -2.93
CA ALA A 117 4.12 15.57 -4.15
C ALA A 117 2.62 15.81 -3.87
N VAL A 118 2.10 15.28 -2.75
CA VAL A 118 0.72 15.58 -2.32
C VAL A 118 0.58 17.03 -1.91
N ALA A 119 1.54 17.58 -1.15
CA ALA A 119 1.50 18.97 -0.72
C ALA A 119 1.55 19.93 -1.91
N ASP A 120 2.39 19.67 -2.89
CA ASP A 120 2.53 20.50 -4.10
C ASP A 120 1.27 20.44 -4.97
N TYR A 121 0.68 19.25 -5.16
CA TYR A 121 -0.60 19.11 -5.87
C TYR A 121 -1.71 20.02 -5.28
N PHE A 122 -1.80 20.13 -3.96
CA PHE A 122 -2.80 20.99 -3.32
C PHE A 122 -2.40 22.48 -3.22
N LYS A 123 -1.13 22.83 -3.43
CA LYS A 123 -0.74 24.24 -3.60
C LYS A 123 -1.20 24.77 -4.94
N ASP A 124 -1.06 23.98 -6.00
CA ASP A 124 -1.37 24.38 -7.38
C ASP A 124 -2.89 24.48 -7.69
N LEU A 125 -3.72 23.91 -6.81
CA LEU A 125 -5.18 23.98 -6.88
C LEU A 125 -5.78 25.30 -6.33
N LYS A 126 -4.97 26.15 -5.70
CA LYS A 126 -5.37 27.47 -5.17
C LYS A 126 -5.17 28.57 -6.20
#